data_AF-A0A0F9VTR0-F1
#
_entry.id   AF-A0A0F9VTR0-F1
#
_cell.length_a   1.000
_cell.length_b   1.000
_cell.length_c   1.000
_cell.angle_alpha   90.00
_cell.angle_beta   90.00
_cell.angle_gamma   90.00
#
_symmetry.space_group_name_H-M   'P 1'
#
loop_
_entity.id
_entity.type
_entity.pdbx_description
1 polymer ?
#
loop_
_entity_poly.entity_id
_entity_poly.type
_entity_poly.pdbx_seq_one_letter_code
_entity_poly.pdbx_strand_id
1 'polypeptide(L)'
;MEGNLVPTKTYVILTVETAAFVASVSLAVLWMYSPSGPYEPFFAGTALLFIATEGFRRYEGKVFQTEGVERTPSERVKHHDTLRDIFKEEINRCRTQSLRRDVIIRHVNRMDDYPNIEGKRGITSWFKAGLLDTYHMGIIVGLGWDELVEESGEWRKINYKAGEDKEATLMLVGEIPYDFVESMNIDGDEYYYLSHIFCHFANRGEPYKRLYYAEKTDMGHGHEYWREVVSQKEVLRNTKKHDRKKNT
;
A
#
# COMPACT_ATOMS: atom_id res chain seq x y z
N MET A 1 -27.86 -14.29 -8.86
CA MET A 1 -28.09 -13.81 -7.48
C MET A 1 -26.83 -14.13 -6.69
N GLU A 2 -25.83 -13.27 -6.80
CA GLU A 2 -24.59 -13.42 -6.04
C GLU A 2 -24.86 -12.90 -4.63
N GLY A 3 -24.84 -13.81 -3.66
CA GLY A 3 -24.90 -13.45 -2.25
C GLY A 3 -23.58 -12.77 -1.89
N ASN A 4 -23.63 -11.47 -1.60
CA ASN A 4 -22.54 -10.76 -0.96
C ASN A 4 -22.23 -11.45 0.38
N LEU A 5 -21.21 -12.30 0.38
CA LEU A 5 -20.64 -12.85 1.61
C LEU A 5 -19.92 -11.71 2.31
N VAL A 6 -20.64 -11.08 3.24
CA VAL A 6 -20.09 -10.13 4.17
C VAL A 6 -18.97 -10.83 4.96
N PRO A 7 -17.74 -10.28 5.02
CA PRO A 7 -16.62 -10.97 5.66
C PRO A 7 -16.96 -11.38 7.10
N THR A 8 -16.56 -12.58 7.51
CA THR A 8 -16.95 -13.23 8.78
C THR A 8 -16.76 -12.34 10.01
N LYS A 9 -15.79 -11.43 9.97
CA LYS A 9 -15.50 -10.44 11.03
C LYS A 9 -16.57 -9.35 11.15
N THR A 10 -17.08 -8.87 10.02
CA THR A 10 -18.19 -7.90 9.97
C THR A 10 -19.46 -8.51 10.56
N TYR A 11 -19.69 -9.81 10.36
CA TYR A 11 -20.82 -10.52 10.96
C TYR A 11 -20.73 -10.56 12.50
N VAL A 12 -19.53 -10.81 13.05
CA VAL A 12 -19.30 -10.81 14.51
C VAL A 12 -19.56 -9.43 15.11
N ILE A 13 -19.03 -8.37 14.49
CA ILE A 13 -19.24 -6.99 14.96
C ILE A 13 -20.72 -6.62 14.92
N LEU A 14 -21.39 -6.91 13.80
CA LEU A 14 -22.82 -6.64 13.63
C LEU A 14 -23.68 -7.40 14.67
N THR A 15 -23.30 -8.64 14.99
CA THR A 15 -23.96 -9.46 15.99
C THR A 15 -23.80 -8.87 17.39
N VAL A 16 -22.60 -8.45 17.75
CA VAL A 16 -22.29 -7.81 19.05
C VAL A 16 -23.03 -6.48 19.19
N GLU A 17 -23.07 -5.66 18.16
CA GLU A 17 -23.79 -4.38 18.16
C GLU A 17 -25.31 -4.55 18.23
N THR A 18 -25.85 -5.55 17.52
CA THR A 18 -27.28 -5.87 17.59
C THR A 18 -27.66 -6.34 19.00
N ALA A 19 -26.85 -7.18 19.63
CA ALA A 19 -27.07 -7.62 21.01
C ALA A 19 -27.00 -6.44 22.00
N ALA A 20 -26.03 -5.53 21.82
CA ALA A 20 -25.89 -4.33 22.64
C ALA A 20 -27.07 -3.37 22.47
N PHE A 21 -27.55 -3.19 21.24
CA PHE A 21 -28.73 -2.37 20.95
C PHE A 21 -29.99 -2.93 21.61
N VAL A 22 -30.22 -4.25 21.49
CA VAL A 22 -31.35 -4.91 22.15
C VAL A 22 -31.26 -4.78 23.68
N ALA A 23 -30.06 -4.92 24.24
CA ALA A 23 -29.83 -4.70 25.67
C ALA A 23 -30.14 -3.25 26.09
N SER A 24 -29.68 -2.25 25.34
CA SER A 24 -29.94 -0.83 25.62
C SER A 24 -31.44 -0.49 25.54
N VAL A 25 -32.16 -1.01 24.54
CA VAL A 25 -33.61 -0.82 24.41
C VAL A 25 -34.35 -1.47 25.57
N SER A 26 -33.94 -2.68 25.96
CA SER A 26 -34.54 -3.38 27.11
C SER A 26 -34.31 -2.63 28.41
N LEU A 27 -33.11 -2.09 28.63
CA LEU A 27 -32.78 -1.26 29.79
C LEU A 27 -33.57 0.05 29.80
N ALA A 28 -33.79 0.69 28.64
CA ALA A 28 -34.61 1.89 28.53
C ALA A 28 -36.07 1.62 28.87
N VAL A 29 -36.62 0.48 28.42
CA VAL A 29 -37.98 0.04 28.78
C VAL A 29 -38.08 -0.20 30.29
N LEU A 30 -37.14 -0.94 30.88
CA LEU A 30 -37.13 -1.19 32.32
C LEU A 30 -37.00 0.09 33.15
N TRP A 31 -36.17 1.03 32.71
CA TRP A 31 -36.03 2.34 33.35
C TRP A 31 -37.33 3.15 33.29
N MET A 32 -38.06 3.15 32.16
CA MET A 32 -39.36 3.83 32.04
C MET A 32 -40.41 3.27 33.01
N TYR A 33 -40.39 1.96 33.27
CA TYR A 33 -41.33 1.32 34.20
C TYR A 33 -40.89 1.40 35.66
N SER A 34 -39.60 1.56 35.94
CA SER A 34 -39.06 1.54 37.31
C SER A 34 -37.79 2.39 37.41
N PRO A 35 -37.90 3.73 37.48
CA PRO A 35 -36.76 4.64 37.31
C PRO A 35 -35.75 4.64 38.47
N SER A 36 -36.09 4.09 39.63
CA SER A 36 -35.22 4.01 40.82
C SER A 36 -34.22 2.84 40.81
N GLY A 37 -34.21 2.02 39.76
CA GLY A 37 -33.30 0.87 39.64
C GLY A 37 -31.85 1.24 39.25
N PRO A 38 -30.88 0.33 39.44
CA PRO A 38 -29.46 0.58 39.20
C PRO A 38 -29.06 0.43 37.72
N TYR A 39 -29.69 1.17 36.80
CA TYR A 39 -29.46 1.01 35.36
C TYR A 39 -28.23 1.75 34.83
N GLU A 40 -27.75 2.77 35.54
CA GLU A 40 -26.64 3.63 35.11
C GLU A 40 -25.38 2.85 34.71
N PRO A 41 -24.91 1.84 35.46
CA PRO A 41 -23.73 1.06 35.07
C PRO A 41 -23.94 0.26 33.78
N PHE A 42 -25.16 -0.18 33.51
CA PHE A 42 -25.49 -0.97 32.32
C PHE A 42 -25.57 -0.09 31.07
N PHE A 43 -26.15 1.12 31.18
CA PHE A 43 -26.09 2.11 30.11
C PHE A 43 -24.64 2.52 29.80
N ALA A 44 -23.82 2.74 30.83
CA ALA A 44 -22.40 3.04 30.64
C ALA A 44 -21.66 1.90 29.93
N GLY A 45 -21.95 0.64 30.27
CA GLY A 45 -21.36 -0.53 29.63
C GLY A 45 -21.72 -0.66 28.14
N THR A 46 -23.00 -0.49 27.80
CA THR A 46 -23.44 -0.52 26.39
C THR A 46 -22.87 0.65 25.58
N ALA A 47 -22.79 1.85 26.17
CA ALA A 47 -22.18 3.02 25.53
C ALA A 47 -20.67 2.82 25.28
N LEU A 48 -19.93 2.28 26.25
CA LEU A 48 -18.51 1.94 26.08
C LEU A 48 -18.30 0.89 24.99
N LEU A 49 -19.21 -0.08 24.85
CA LEU A 49 -19.16 -1.07 23.77
C LEU A 49 -19.32 -0.42 22.39
N PHE A 50 -20.23 0.54 22.23
CA PHE A 50 -20.37 1.31 20.99
C PHE A 50 -19.13 2.18 20.70
N ILE A 51 -18.54 2.80 21.72
CA ILE A 51 -17.28 3.56 21.57
C ILE A 51 -16.13 2.63 21.17
N ALA A 52 -16.04 1.43 21.77
CA ALA A 52 -15.00 0.46 21.47
C ALA A 52 -15.13 -0.13 20.06
N THR A 53 -16.36 -0.45 19.63
CA THR A 53 -16.64 -0.96 18.27
C THR A 53 -16.40 0.12 17.21
N GLU A 54 -16.82 1.37 17.45
CA GLU A 54 -16.51 2.49 16.56
C GLU A 54 -15.00 2.81 16.54
N GLY A 55 -14.35 2.76 17.70
CA GLY A 55 -12.90 2.90 17.83
C GLY A 55 -12.17 1.80 17.04
N PHE A 56 -12.65 0.57 17.14
CA PHE A 56 -12.13 -0.57 16.39
C PHE A 56 -12.34 -0.40 14.89
N ARG A 57 -13.54 0.01 14.43
CA ARG A 57 -13.82 0.31 13.01
C ARG A 57 -12.90 1.41 12.46
N ARG A 58 -12.68 2.49 13.23
CA ARG A 58 -11.77 3.58 12.85
C ARG A 58 -10.30 3.18 12.88
N TYR A 59 -9.92 2.24 13.73
CA TYR A 59 -8.56 1.74 13.85
C TYR A 59 -8.25 0.68 12.77
N GLU A 60 -9.13 -0.30 12.56
CA GLU A 60 -9.02 -1.25 11.45
C GLU A 60 -9.09 -0.55 10.09
N GLY A 61 -10.00 0.41 9.91
CA GLY A 61 -10.08 1.21 8.69
C GLY A 61 -8.81 2.04 8.38
N LYS A 62 -7.91 2.21 9.36
CA LYS A 62 -6.61 2.87 9.20
C LYS A 62 -5.40 1.93 9.23
N VAL A 63 -5.54 0.70 9.72
CA VAL A 63 -4.40 -0.19 10.01
C VAL A 63 -4.52 -1.57 9.34
N PHE A 64 -5.73 -2.05 9.04
CA PHE A 64 -6.01 -3.43 8.61
C PHE A 64 -6.99 -3.56 7.44
N GLN A 65 -7.12 -2.55 6.57
CA GLN A 65 -7.68 -2.82 5.25
C GLN A 65 -6.74 -3.79 4.53
N THR A 66 -7.07 -5.08 4.60
CA THR A 66 -6.52 -6.09 3.69
C THR A 66 -7.23 -5.82 2.38
N GLU A 67 -6.75 -4.81 1.67
CA GLU A 67 -7.25 -4.47 0.35
C GLU A 67 -6.82 -5.57 -0.61
N GLY A 68 -7.78 -6.13 -1.34
CA GLY A 68 -7.52 -7.22 -2.26
C GLY A 68 -8.78 -8.02 -2.54
N VAL A 69 -8.91 -8.50 -3.77
CA VAL A 69 -9.98 -9.42 -4.15
C VAL A 69 -9.61 -10.80 -3.61
N GLU A 70 -10.47 -11.38 -2.78
CA GLU A 70 -10.36 -12.80 -2.41
C GLU A 70 -10.53 -13.65 -3.66
N ARG A 71 -9.48 -14.38 -4.04
CA ARG A 71 -9.45 -15.27 -5.20
C ARG A 71 -9.21 -16.70 -4.73
N THR A 72 -9.89 -17.66 -5.34
CA THR A 72 -9.55 -19.07 -5.14
C THR A 72 -8.11 -19.33 -5.65
N PRO A 73 -7.43 -20.40 -5.21
CA PRO A 73 -6.07 -20.70 -5.66
C PRO A 73 -5.94 -20.77 -7.20
N SER A 74 -6.91 -21.39 -7.88
CA SER A 74 -6.93 -21.50 -9.34
C SER A 74 -7.10 -20.15 -10.04
N GLU A 75 -8.01 -19.30 -9.53
CA GLU A 75 -8.21 -17.95 -10.06
C GLU A 75 -6.97 -17.09 -9.82
N ARG A 76 -6.32 -17.24 -8.67
CA ARG A 76 -5.10 -16.51 -8.34
C ARG A 76 -3.97 -16.84 -9.31
N VAL A 77 -3.78 -18.13 -9.63
CA VAL A 77 -2.80 -18.56 -10.64
C VAL A 77 -3.12 -17.96 -12.00
N LYS A 78 -4.38 -18.08 -12.45
CA LYS A 78 -4.80 -17.52 -13.74
C LYS A 78 -4.60 -15.99 -13.81
N HIS A 79 -4.91 -15.29 -12.73
CA HIS A 79 -4.71 -13.86 -12.59
C HIS A 79 -3.24 -13.47 -12.69
N HIS A 80 -2.36 -14.20 -11.98
CA HIS A 80 -0.91 -13.97 -12.01
C HIS A 80 -0.34 -14.21 -13.39
N ASP A 81 -0.73 -15.29 -14.06
CA ASP A 81 -0.22 -15.60 -15.40
C ASP A 81 -0.71 -14.56 -16.42
N THR A 82 -1.98 -14.16 -16.37
CA THR A 82 -2.54 -13.11 -17.24
C THR A 82 -1.78 -11.79 -17.06
N LEU A 83 -1.59 -11.34 -15.81
CA LEU A 83 -0.85 -10.11 -15.55
C LEU A 83 0.61 -10.23 -15.98
N ARG A 84 1.26 -11.37 -15.70
CA ARG A 84 2.66 -11.60 -16.08
C ARG A 84 2.85 -11.45 -17.58
N ASP A 85 1.94 -12.00 -18.37
CA ASP A 85 2.01 -11.92 -19.83
C ASP A 85 1.84 -10.47 -20.31
N ILE A 86 0.82 -9.76 -19.79
CA ILE A 86 0.57 -8.34 -20.11
C ILE A 86 1.80 -7.47 -19.79
N PHE A 87 2.35 -7.61 -18.59
CA PHE A 87 3.51 -6.79 -18.18
C PHE A 87 4.76 -7.13 -18.98
N LYS A 88 5.03 -8.41 -19.25
CA LYS A 88 6.18 -8.81 -20.06
C LYS A 88 6.08 -8.28 -21.48
N GLU A 89 4.90 -8.39 -22.09
CA GLU A 89 4.65 -7.86 -23.42
C GLU A 89 4.89 -6.34 -23.45
N GLU A 90 4.35 -5.61 -22.49
CA GLU A 90 4.52 -4.16 -22.43
C GLU A 90 5.97 -3.73 -22.19
N ILE A 91 6.69 -4.39 -21.29
CA ILE A 91 8.12 -4.13 -21.04
C ILE A 91 8.93 -4.44 -22.30
N ASN A 92 8.65 -5.54 -22.99
CA ASN A 92 9.35 -5.90 -24.22
C ASN A 92 9.03 -4.94 -25.36
N ARG A 93 7.79 -4.46 -25.47
CA ARG A 93 7.39 -3.42 -26.42
C ARG A 93 8.19 -2.14 -26.17
N CYS A 94 8.24 -1.70 -24.92
CA CYS A 94 9.01 -0.52 -24.52
C CYS A 94 10.50 -0.67 -24.80
N ARG A 95 11.10 -1.83 -24.50
CA ARG A 95 12.51 -2.14 -24.80
C ARG A 95 12.79 -2.08 -26.29
N THR A 96 11.99 -2.77 -27.09
CA THR A 96 12.18 -2.89 -28.55
C THR A 96 12.03 -1.55 -29.25
N GLN A 97 11.07 -0.74 -28.82
CA GLN A 97 10.76 0.57 -29.43
C GLN A 97 11.50 1.73 -28.76
N SER A 98 12.36 1.47 -27.77
CA SER A 98 13.06 2.49 -26.97
C SER A 98 12.11 3.53 -26.36
N LEU A 99 10.92 3.10 -25.93
CA LEU A 99 9.92 3.97 -25.31
C LEU A 99 10.25 4.23 -23.83
N ARG A 100 9.68 5.33 -23.31
CA ARG A 100 9.64 5.55 -21.86
C ARG A 100 8.84 4.45 -21.18
N ARG A 101 9.34 3.98 -20.05
CA ARG A 101 8.67 2.98 -19.20
C ARG A 101 7.91 3.60 -18.03
N ASP A 102 7.56 4.87 -18.16
CA ASP A 102 6.82 5.57 -17.11
C ASP A 102 5.37 5.09 -17.08
N VAL A 103 4.86 4.79 -15.89
CA VAL A 103 3.49 4.34 -15.64
C VAL A 103 2.85 5.15 -14.51
N ILE A 104 1.53 5.21 -14.51
CA ILE A 104 0.75 5.77 -13.40
C ILE A 104 0.24 4.61 -12.54
N ILE A 105 0.67 4.57 -11.27
CA ILE A 105 0.10 3.66 -10.29
C ILE A 105 -1.16 4.31 -9.71
N ARG A 106 -2.29 3.60 -9.70
CA ARG A 106 -3.58 4.09 -9.20
C ARG A 106 -4.15 3.16 -8.15
N HIS A 107 -4.70 3.76 -7.10
CA HIS A 107 -5.37 3.04 -6.04
C HIS A 107 -6.83 2.73 -6.40
N VAL A 108 -7.18 1.45 -6.42
CA VAL A 108 -8.52 0.99 -6.85
C VAL A 108 -9.67 1.45 -5.96
N ASN A 109 -9.46 1.66 -4.66
CA ASN A 109 -10.53 2.13 -3.76
C ASN A 109 -10.59 3.66 -3.66
N ARG A 110 -9.69 4.38 -4.34
CA ARG A 110 -9.61 5.86 -4.33
C ARG A 110 -9.55 6.40 -5.77
N MET A 111 -10.35 5.83 -6.68
CA MET A 111 -10.34 6.22 -8.09
C MET A 111 -10.77 7.66 -8.33
N ASP A 112 -11.73 8.16 -7.53
CA ASP A 112 -12.31 9.50 -7.65
C ASP A 112 -11.33 10.63 -7.32
N ASP A 113 -10.24 10.32 -6.59
CA ASP A 113 -9.23 11.32 -6.26
C ASP A 113 -8.46 11.76 -7.53
N TYR A 114 -8.31 10.89 -8.52
CA TYR A 114 -7.59 11.18 -9.77
C TYR A 114 -8.46 11.98 -10.75
N PRO A 115 -7.90 12.96 -11.50
CA PRO A 115 -6.48 13.30 -11.63
C PRO A 115 -5.98 14.31 -10.58
N ASN A 116 -6.82 14.68 -9.63
CA ASN A 116 -6.45 15.65 -8.61
C ASN A 116 -5.58 15.01 -7.51
N ILE A 117 -4.92 15.83 -6.71
CA ILE A 117 -4.19 15.36 -5.53
C ILE A 117 -4.73 16.12 -4.34
N GLU A 118 -5.58 15.46 -3.55
CA GLU A 118 -5.93 15.99 -2.23
C GLU A 118 -4.78 15.69 -1.26
N GLY A 119 -4.29 16.72 -0.57
CA GLY A 119 -3.20 16.64 0.41
C GLY A 119 -3.57 15.87 1.67
N LYS A 120 -3.84 14.56 1.53
CA LYS A 120 -4.07 13.63 2.62
C LYS A 120 -2.74 13.11 3.16
N ARG A 121 -2.70 12.78 4.45
CA ARG A 121 -1.52 12.22 5.11
C ARG A 121 -1.29 10.79 4.60
N GLY A 122 -0.11 10.52 4.03
CA GLY A 122 0.28 9.20 3.50
C GLY A 122 0.68 9.27 2.04
N ILE A 123 0.74 8.11 1.38
CA ILE A 123 0.94 8.03 -0.08
C ILE A 123 -0.33 8.51 -0.79
N THR A 124 -0.14 9.25 -1.88
CA THR A 124 -1.22 9.72 -2.75
C THR A 124 -1.98 8.55 -3.36
N SER A 125 -3.25 8.76 -3.70
CA SER A 125 -4.09 7.73 -4.36
C SER A 125 -3.58 7.33 -5.73
N TRP A 126 -2.76 8.17 -6.36
CA TRP A 126 -2.04 7.85 -7.57
C TRP A 126 -0.68 8.54 -7.59
N PHE A 127 0.28 7.98 -8.32
CA PHE A 127 1.60 8.57 -8.53
C PHE A 127 2.28 7.98 -9.77
N LYS A 128 3.28 8.69 -10.30
CA LYS A 128 4.10 8.23 -11.41
C LYS A 128 5.23 7.33 -10.91
N ALA A 129 5.50 6.23 -11.60
CA ALA A 129 6.62 5.33 -11.34
C ALA A 129 7.22 4.84 -12.67
N GLY A 130 8.43 4.28 -12.64
CA GLY A 130 9.00 3.56 -13.79
C GLY A 130 8.72 2.06 -13.72
N LEU A 131 8.13 1.46 -14.74
CA LEU A 131 8.00 0.00 -14.87
C LEU A 131 9.34 -0.60 -15.30
N LEU A 132 10.02 -1.26 -14.37
CA LEU A 132 11.41 -1.70 -14.58
C LEU A 132 11.48 -3.12 -15.14
N ASP A 133 10.83 -4.07 -14.46
CA ASP A 133 10.78 -5.48 -14.86
C ASP A 133 9.62 -6.22 -14.17
N THR A 134 9.53 -7.51 -14.40
CA THR A 134 8.70 -8.48 -13.67
C THR A 134 9.58 -9.39 -12.80
N TYR A 135 8.98 -9.99 -11.78
CA TYR A 135 9.59 -11.06 -10.99
C TYR A 135 8.57 -12.18 -10.74
N HIS A 136 8.98 -13.27 -10.09
CA HIS A 136 8.16 -14.48 -9.98
C HIS A 136 6.75 -14.24 -9.36
N MET A 137 6.59 -13.25 -8.47
CA MET A 137 5.30 -12.93 -7.83
C MET A 137 4.71 -11.57 -8.20
N GLY A 138 5.28 -10.82 -9.15
CA GLY A 138 4.78 -9.46 -9.42
C GLY A 138 5.62 -8.62 -10.37
N ILE A 139 5.53 -7.30 -10.19
CA ILE A 139 6.28 -6.30 -10.95
C ILE A 139 7.29 -5.55 -10.08
N ILE A 140 8.32 -5.03 -10.73
CA ILE A 140 9.36 -4.19 -10.16
C ILE A 140 9.17 -2.78 -10.70
N VAL A 141 9.03 -1.80 -9.80
CA VAL A 141 8.86 -0.39 -10.15
C VAL A 141 9.95 0.49 -9.55
N GLY A 142 10.40 1.49 -10.29
CA GLY A 142 11.34 2.52 -9.85
C GLY A 142 10.58 3.74 -9.35
N LEU A 143 10.86 4.16 -8.12
CA LEU A 143 10.15 5.24 -7.44
C LEU A 143 10.91 6.57 -7.47
N GLY A 144 12.23 6.52 -7.61
CA GLY A 144 13.07 7.71 -7.67
C GLY A 144 14.54 7.39 -7.42
N TRP A 145 15.41 8.29 -7.87
CA TRP A 145 16.84 8.21 -7.62
C TRP A 145 17.19 8.93 -6.31
N ASP A 146 17.94 8.29 -5.44
CA ASP A 146 18.49 8.87 -4.21
C ASP A 146 20.02 8.79 -4.24
N GLU A 147 20.68 9.81 -3.70
CA GLU A 147 22.12 9.81 -3.50
C GLU A 147 22.45 9.28 -2.09
N LEU A 148 23.28 8.25 -2.03
CA LEU A 148 23.66 7.55 -0.80
C LEU A 148 25.17 7.61 -0.57
N VAL A 149 25.54 7.46 0.70
CA VAL A 149 26.92 7.37 1.17
C VAL A 149 27.04 6.11 2.01
N GLU A 150 28.16 5.39 1.86
CA GLU A 150 28.51 4.24 2.69
C GLU A 150 29.49 4.69 3.78
N GLU A 151 29.06 4.56 5.05
CA GLU A 151 29.91 4.93 6.19
C GLU A 151 30.15 3.70 7.05
N SER A 152 31.40 3.20 7.09
CA SER A 152 31.77 1.99 7.85
C SER A 152 30.92 0.75 7.52
N GLY A 153 30.52 0.57 6.25
CA GLY A 153 29.67 -0.53 5.80
C GLY A 153 28.16 -0.31 6.01
N GLU A 154 27.75 0.85 6.54
CA GLU A 154 26.35 1.22 6.70
C GLU A 154 25.94 2.25 5.63
N TRP A 155 25.03 1.87 4.73
CA TRP A 155 24.45 2.81 3.77
C TRP A 155 23.49 3.79 4.44
N ARG A 156 23.56 5.07 4.08
CA ARG A 156 22.64 6.12 4.53
C ARG A 156 22.40 7.17 3.44
N LYS A 157 21.36 7.99 3.61
CA LYS A 157 21.14 9.15 2.74
C LYS A 157 22.24 10.19 2.96
N ILE A 158 22.62 10.88 1.89
CA ILE A 158 23.56 11.98 1.93
C ILE A 158 23.01 13.14 2.76
N ASN A 159 23.88 13.81 3.51
CA ASN A 159 23.54 15.06 4.19
C ASN A 159 24.15 16.24 3.44
N TYR A 160 23.40 16.81 2.49
CA TYR A 160 23.84 17.98 1.72
C TYR A 160 24.21 19.19 2.59
N LYS A 161 23.59 19.36 3.78
CA LYS A 161 23.90 20.49 4.67
C LYS A 161 25.27 20.37 5.30
N ALA A 162 25.79 19.15 5.43
CA ALA A 162 27.12 18.89 5.95
C ALA A 162 28.22 18.95 4.88
N GLY A 163 27.88 19.22 3.62
CA GLY A 163 28.84 19.24 2.50
C GLY A 163 29.41 17.87 2.18
N GLU A 164 28.67 16.80 2.47
CA GLU A 164 29.10 15.43 2.17
C GLU A 164 29.08 15.18 0.67
N ASP A 165 30.07 14.44 0.17
CA ASP A 165 30.10 13.96 -1.20
C ASP A 165 29.31 12.65 -1.33
N LYS A 166 28.65 12.47 -2.48
CA LYS A 166 27.90 11.24 -2.78
C LYS A 166 28.85 10.13 -3.17
N GLU A 167 28.53 8.91 -2.75
CA GLU A 167 29.28 7.72 -3.15
C GLU A 167 28.57 6.96 -4.27
N ALA A 168 27.23 6.86 -4.19
CA ALA A 168 26.43 6.21 -5.22
C ALA A 168 25.06 6.87 -5.43
N THR A 169 24.55 6.78 -6.67
CA THR A 169 23.18 7.16 -7.02
C THR A 169 22.32 5.90 -7.18
N LEU A 170 21.61 5.59 -6.10
CA LEU A 170 20.63 4.52 -5.85
C LEU A 170 19.30 4.70 -6.58
N MET A 171 18.74 3.72 -7.30
CA MET A 171 17.29 3.72 -7.58
C MET A 171 16.55 3.14 -6.38
N LEU A 172 15.56 3.86 -5.84
CA LEU A 172 14.58 3.28 -4.93
C LEU A 172 13.60 2.43 -5.74
N VAL A 173 13.63 1.13 -5.49
CA VAL A 173 12.82 0.12 -6.17
C VAL A 173 11.76 -0.43 -5.23
N GLY A 174 10.56 -0.64 -5.76
CA GLY A 174 9.45 -1.31 -5.09
C GLY A 174 9.00 -2.56 -5.83
N GLU A 175 8.78 -3.63 -5.08
CA GLU A 175 8.14 -4.85 -5.59
C GLU A 175 6.64 -4.79 -5.27
N ILE A 176 5.81 -4.81 -6.33
CA ILE A 176 4.35 -4.87 -6.22
C ILE A 176 3.91 -6.29 -6.61
N PRO A 177 3.34 -7.08 -5.68
CA PRO A 177 2.82 -8.41 -5.99
C PRO A 177 1.66 -8.38 -6.99
N TYR A 178 1.52 -9.41 -7.83
CA TYR A 178 0.33 -9.56 -8.69
C TYR A 178 -0.96 -9.66 -7.89
N ASP A 179 -0.90 -10.16 -6.65
CA ASP A 179 -2.04 -10.15 -5.73
C ASP A 179 -2.56 -8.74 -5.42
N PHE A 180 -1.69 -7.74 -5.48
CA PHE A 180 -2.07 -6.34 -5.24
C PHE A 180 -2.50 -5.65 -6.53
N VAL A 181 -2.16 -6.18 -7.71
CA VAL A 181 -2.54 -5.59 -9.00
C VAL A 181 -3.92 -6.11 -9.39
N GLU A 182 -4.82 -5.19 -9.71
CA GLU A 182 -6.14 -5.51 -10.23
C GLU A 182 -6.11 -5.63 -11.75
N SER A 183 -5.54 -4.64 -12.43
CA SER A 183 -5.44 -4.62 -13.89
C SER A 183 -4.43 -3.58 -14.38
N MET A 184 -4.15 -3.59 -15.68
CA MET A 184 -3.34 -2.59 -16.37
C MET A 184 -4.12 -2.08 -17.58
N ASN A 185 -4.18 -0.75 -17.72
CA ASN A 185 -4.60 -0.08 -18.94
C ASN A 185 -3.35 0.43 -19.65
N ILE A 186 -3.01 -0.16 -20.81
CA ILE A 186 -1.78 0.14 -21.54
C ILE A 186 -1.85 1.52 -22.22
N ASP A 187 -3.03 1.91 -22.72
CA ASP A 187 -3.23 3.08 -23.57
C ASP A 187 -3.29 4.41 -22.80
N GLY A 188 -3.41 4.33 -21.47
CA GLY A 188 -3.59 5.50 -20.61
C GLY A 188 -5.00 6.08 -20.73
N ASP A 189 -5.14 7.37 -20.44
CA ASP A 189 -6.41 8.09 -20.49
C ASP A 189 -6.26 9.54 -20.95
N GLU A 190 -7.34 10.32 -20.83
CA GLU A 190 -7.42 11.73 -21.24
C GLU A 190 -6.49 12.67 -20.47
N TYR A 191 -6.03 12.29 -19.27
CA TYR A 191 -5.14 13.13 -18.45
C TYR A 191 -3.68 12.69 -18.58
N TYR A 192 -3.42 11.38 -18.62
CA TYR A 192 -2.09 10.83 -18.86
C TYR A 192 -2.15 9.68 -19.88
N TYR A 193 -1.50 9.89 -21.03
CA TYR A 193 -1.26 8.88 -22.08
C TYR A 193 -0.31 7.74 -21.67
N LEU A 194 0.26 7.80 -20.46
CA LEU A 194 1.10 6.73 -19.93
C LEU A 194 0.22 5.55 -19.54
N SER A 195 0.76 4.34 -19.48
CA SER A 195 -0.01 3.18 -19.01
C SER A 195 -0.38 3.32 -17.52
N HIS A 196 -1.58 2.89 -17.14
CA HIS A 196 -2.08 2.92 -15.77
C HIS A 196 -2.09 1.52 -15.20
N ILE A 197 -1.54 1.37 -14.00
CA ILE A 197 -1.60 0.13 -13.23
C ILE A 197 -2.53 0.38 -12.06
N PHE A 198 -3.63 -0.37 -12.02
CA PHE A 198 -4.59 -0.31 -10.94
C PHE A 198 -4.21 -1.34 -9.89
N CYS A 199 -3.96 -0.90 -8.66
CA CYS A 199 -3.58 -1.78 -7.57
C CYS A 199 -4.21 -1.39 -6.23
N HIS A 200 -4.32 -2.38 -5.36
CA HIS A 200 -4.67 -2.29 -3.95
C HIS A 200 -3.46 -1.85 -3.14
N PHE A 201 -3.62 -0.92 -2.20
CA PHE A 201 -2.55 -0.42 -1.34
C PHE A 201 -2.51 -1.23 -0.03
N ALA A 202 -2.50 -2.55 -0.21
CA ALA A 202 -2.79 -3.56 0.80
C ALA A 202 -1.75 -3.69 1.92
N ASN A 203 -0.57 -3.07 1.79
CA ASN A 203 0.47 -3.13 2.80
C ASN A 203 0.61 -1.78 3.51
N ARG A 204 -0.14 -1.59 4.61
CA ARG A 204 -0.14 -0.35 5.42
C ARG A 204 -0.41 0.91 4.59
N GLY A 205 -1.30 0.79 3.59
CA GLY A 205 -1.64 1.88 2.69
C GLY A 205 -0.61 2.09 1.58
N GLU A 206 0.27 1.12 1.29
CA GLU A 206 1.21 1.14 0.16
C GLU A 206 1.02 -0.10 -0.74
N PRO A 207 1.31 0.01 -2.06
CA PRO A 207 1.25 -1.12 -2.97
C PRO A 207 2.51 -2.00 -2.94
N TYR A 208 3.50 -1.68 -2.09
CA TYR A 208 4.78 -2.38 -2.09
C TYR A 208 4.81 -3.49 -1.07
N LYS A 209 5.23 -4.69 -1.46
CA LYS A 209 5.63 -5.73 -0.52
C LYS A 209 7.00 -5.42 0.09
N ARG A 210 7.90 -4.88 -0.73
CA ARG A 210 9.30 -4.62 -0.37
C ARG A 210 9.80 -3.37 -1.08
N LEU A 211 10.65 -2.62 -0.37
CA LEU A 211 11.35 -1.43 -0.86
C LEU A 211 12.85 -1.58 -0.59
N TYR A 212 13.67 -1.37 -1.61
CA TYR A 212 15.12 -1.48 -1.52
C TYR A 212 15.79 -0.54 -2.53
N TYR A 213 17.06 -0.25 -2.29
CA TYR A 213 17.90 0.47 -3.23
C TYR A 213 18.63 -0.50 -4.15
N ALA A 214 18.61 -0.21 -5.44
CA ALA A 214 19.22 -1.03 -6.45
C ALA A 214 20.07 -0.20 -7.41
N GLU A 215 21.15 -0.80 -7.89
CA GLU A 215 21.91 -0.30 -9.03
C GLU A 215 21.38 -0.90 -10.33
N LYS A 216 21.51 -0.13 -11.41
CA LYS A 216 21.20 -0.59 -12.76
C LYS A 216 22.45 -1.25 -13.34
N THR A 217 22.36 -2.52 -13.69
CA THR A 217 23.38 -3.25 -14.43
C THR A 217 22.89 -3.49 -15.86
N ASP A 218 23.64 -3.04 -16.85
CA ASP A 218 23.35 -3.35 -18.26
C ASP A 218 23.81 -4.78 -18.57
N MET A 219 22.88 -5.62 -19.02
CA MET A 219 23.14 -7.01 -19.41
C MET A 219 23.36 -7.15 -20.92
N GLY A 220 23.36 -6.03 -21.65
CA GLY A 220 23.43 -5.99 -23.11
C GLY A 220 22.07 -6.24 -23.76
N HIS A 221 21.99 -5.92 -25.06
CA HIS A 221 20.79 -6.13 -25.90
C HIS A 221 19.49 -5.51 -25.34
N GLY A 222 19.59 -4.40 -24.60
CA GLY A 222 18.44 -3.71 -24.02
C GLY A 222 17.83 -4.39 -22.78
N HIS A 223 18.51 -5.41 -22.24
CA HIS A 223 18.14 -6.05 -20.99
C HIS A 223 18.88 -5.37 -19.83
N GLU A 224 18.11 -4.99 -18.81
CA GLU A 224 18.63 -4.31 -17.63
C GLU A 224 18.33 -5.18 -16.43
N TYR A 225 19.32 -5.37 -15.58
CA TYR A 225 19.17 -6.07 -14.31
C TYR A 225 19.28 -5.06 -13.17
N TRP A 226 18.39 -5.17 -12.19
CA TRP A 226 18.39 -4.31 -11.01
C TRP A 226 18.93 -5.09 -9.83
N ARG A 227 20.20 -4.86 -9.48
CA ARG A 227 20.87 -5.53 -8.38
C ARG A 227 20.56 -4.81 -7.07
N GLU A 228 19.92 -5.51 -6.14
CA GLU A 228 19.70 -5.02 -4.77
C GLU A 228 21.05 -4.76 -4.08
N VAL A 229 21.19 -3.55 -3.53
CA VAL A 229 22.36 -3.13 -2.75
C VAL A 229 22.03 -3.12 -1.26
N VAL A 230 20.92 -2.49 -0.89
CA VAL A 230 20.52 -2.34 0.52
C VAL A 230 19.03 -2.11 0.67
N SER A 231 18.44 -2.59 1.78
CA SER A 231 17.03 -2.35 2.07
C SER A 231 16.75 -0.88 2.43
N GLN A 232 15.59 -0.34 2.03
CA GLN A 232 15.23 1.05 2.34
C GLN A 232 15.13 1.29 3.87
N LYS A 233 14.61 0.30 4.61
CA LYS A 233 14.46 0.38 6.07
C LYS A 233 15.81 0.54 6.78
N GLU A 234 16.83 -0.15 6.28
CA GLU A 234 18.19 -0.06 6.80
C GLU A 234 18.79 1.33 6.55
N VAL A 235 18.71 1.84 5.32
CA VAL A 235 19.16 3.20 4.98
C VAL A 235 18.49 4.26 5.87
N LEU A 236 17.17 4.17 6.06
CA LEU A 236 16.43 5.10 6.92
C LEU A 236 16.85 4.99 8.40
N ARG A 237 17.14 3.79 8.89
CA ARG A 237 17.62 3.56 10.26
C ARG A 237 19.00 4.18 10.46
N ASN A 238 19.92 3.94 9.53
CA ASN A 238 21.29 4.41 9.60
C ASN A 238 21.37 5.95 9.46
N THR A 239 20.55 6.52 8.56
CA THR A 239 20.40 7.98 8.43
C THR A 239 19.97 8.61 9.75
N LYS A 240 18.91 8.08 10.40
CA LYS A 240 18.44 8.59 11.71
C LYS A 240 19.47 8.43 12.82
N LYS A 241 20.23 7.34 12.83
CA LYS A 241 21.31 7.08 13.81
C LYS A 241 22.42 8.12 13.66
N HIS A 242 22.82 8.42 12.43
CA HIS A 242 23.82 9.42 12.12
C HIS A 242 23.37 10.84 12.51
N ASP A 243 22.13 11.22 12.16
CA ASP A 243 21.58 12.54 12.52
C ASP A 243 21.50 12.77 14.04
N ARG A 244 21.24 11.71 14.82
CA ARG A 244 21.27 11.78 16.30
C ARG A 244 22.68 12.01 16.83
N LYS A 245 23.69 11.32 16.27
CA LYS A 245 25.09 11.49 16.70
C LYS A 245 25.61 12.90 16.47
N LYS A 246 25.20 13.59 15.40
CA LYS A 246 25.60 15.00 15.16
C LYS A 246 24.96 16.01 16.12
N ASN A 247 23.85 15.66 16.78
CA ASN A 247 23.11 16.53 17.70
C ASN A 247 23.44 16.29 19.19
N THR A 248 24.41 15.42 19.49
CA THR A 248 24.90 15.12 20.84
C THR A 248 26.32 15.64 20.98
#